data_AF-A0A257JIT6-F1
#
_entry.id   AF-A0A257JIT6-F1
#
_cell.length_a   1.000
_cell.length_b   1.000
_cell.length_c   1.000
_cell.angle_alpha   90.00
_cell.angle_beta   90.00
_cell.angle_gamma   90.00
#
_symmetry.space_group_name_H-M   'P 1'
#
loop_
_entity.id
_entity.type
_entity.pdbx_description
1 polymer ?
#
loop_
_entity_poly.entity_id
_entity_poly.type
_entity_poly.pdbx_seq_one_letter_code
_entity_poly.pdbx_strand_id
1 'polypeptide(L)'
;MFEALGLDFGTTNTVAAIADGAGGSELIEFQSKQAAGATFRSALCFWEDGAVVGGIDSEAGPWAIEEFLETPSDCRFVQSFKSVVASPSFERALIFNRPMRFEDMGQLFLRKLVSHARGKLDDRPRRVIVGRPVEYAGAQPDSDLARARYRAMFRVCGVEVRFV
;
A
#
# COMPACT_ATOMS: atom_id res chain seq x y z
N MET A 1 -18.62 -1.54 15.24
CA MET A 1 -17.24 -1.02 15.30
C MET A 1 -16.32 -2.22 15.24
N PHE A 2 -15.46 -2.31 14.23
CA PHE A 2 -14.56 -3.44 14.08
C PHE A 2 -13.30 -3.26 14.93
N GLU A 3 -12.83 -4.34 15.54
CA GLU A 3 -11.75 -4.25 16.53
C GLU A 3 -10.36 -4.07 15.88
N ALA A 4 -10.15 -4.67 14.71
CA ALA A 4 -8.87 -4.65 14.02
C ALA A 4 -9.01 -4.77 12.50
N LEU A 5 -8.02 -4.21 11.80
CA LEU A 5 -7.77 -4.45 10.38
C LEU A 5 -6.54 -5.33 10.23
N GLY A 6 -6.72 -6.51 9.66
CA GLY A 6 -5.65 -7.37 9.17
C GLY A 6 -5.19 -6.89 7.80
N LEU A 7 -3.88 -6.67 7.63
CA LEU A 7 -3.24 -6.37 6.36
C LEU A 7 -2.15 -7.40 6.09
N ASP A 8 -2.40 -8.26 5.10
CA ASP A 8 -1.34 -9.04 4.48
C ASP A 8 -0.74 -8.21 3.35
N PHE A 9 0.30 -7.44 3.66
CA PHE A 9 1.01 -6.60 2.70
C PHE A 9 2.11 -7.43 2.03
N GLY A 10 1.80 -8.08 0.90
CA GLY A 10 2.74 -8.87 0.12
C GLY A 10 3.46 -8.07 -0.98
N THR A 11 4.51 -8.67 -1.56
CA THR A 11 5.31 -8.02 -2.63
C THR A 11 4.51 -7.83 -3.91
N THR A 12 3.59 -8.74 -4.17
CA THR A 12 2.80 -8.77 -5.41
C THR A 12 1.36 -8.31 -5.16
N ASN A 13 0.79 -8.76 -4.05
CA ASN A 13 -0.62 -8.57 -3.70
C ASN A 13 -0.70 -8.15 -2.24
N THR A 14 -1.73 -7.36 -1.94
CA THR A 14 -2.14 -6.99 -0.60
C THR A 14 -3.58 -7.44 -0.38
N VAL A 15 -3.86 -8.00 0.80
CA VAL A 15 -5.21 -8.37 1.22
C VAL A 15 -5.54 -7.65 2.52
N ALA A 16 -6.75 -7.11 2.59
CA ALA A 16 -7.27 -6.43 3.78
C ALA A 16 -8.47 -7.21 4.33
N ALA A 17 -8.50 -7.38 5.65
CA ALA A 17 -9.58 -8.07 6.34
C ALA A 17 -9.99 -7.30 7.60
N ILE A 18 -11.29 -7.20 7.84
CA ILE A 18 -11.84 -6.58 9.03
C ILE A 18 -12.26 -7.69 10.01
N ALA A 19 -11.85 -7.58 11.28
CA ALA A 19 -12.31 -8.48 12.34
C ALA A 19 -13.50 -7.87 13.11
N ASP A 20 -14.55 -8.67 13.33
CA ASP A 20 -15.77 -8.24 14.02
C ASP A 20 -15.65 -8.23 15.56
N GLY A 21 -14.57 -8.80 16.10
CA GLY A 21 -14.35 -8.95 17.55
C GLY A 21 -15.10 -10.14 18.19
N ALA A 22 -15.91 -10.86 17.41
CA ALA A 22 -16.67 -12.04 17.82
C ALA A 22 -16.07 -13.36 17.26
N GLY A 23 -14.86 -13.30 16.71
CA GLY A 23 -14.17 -14.43 16.09
C GLY A 23 -14.41 -14.55 14.57
N GLY A 24 -15.19 -13.63 13.98
CA GLY A 24 -15.38 -13.53 12.54
C GLY A 24 -14.41 -12.55 11.88
N SER A 25 -14.15 -12.77 10.60
CA SER A 25 -13.40 -11.85 9.75
C SER A 25 -14.00 -11.77 8.35
N GLU A 26 -14.05 -10.57 7.79
CA GLU A 26 -14.54 -10.31 6.44
C GLU A 26 -13.42 -9.69 5.58
N LEU A 27 -13.24 -10.18 4.36
CA LEU A 27 -12.31 -9.59 3.40
C LEU A 27 -12.87 -8.29 2.82
N ILE A 28 -11.97 -7.34 2.56
CA ILE A 28 -12.29 -6.14 1.79
C ILE A 28 -12.24 -6.50 0.31
N GLU A 29 -13.40 -6.46 -0.31
CA GLU A 29 -13.57 -6.67 -1.75
C GLU A 29 -13.36 -5.36 -2.52
N PHE A 30 -12.54 -5.44 -3.56
CA PHE A 30 -12.27 -4.34 -4.49
C PHE A 30 -12.92 -4.65 -5.83
N GLN A 31 -13.42 -3.62 -6.51
CA GLN A 31 -14.02 -3.78 -7.82
C GLN A 31 -13.66 -2.58 -8.69
N SER A 32 -12.83 -2.86 -9.69
CA SER A 32 -12.33 -2.00 -10.75
C SER A 32 -12.93 -2.43 -12.10
N LYS A 33 -12.57 -1.78 -13.22
CA LYS A 33 -13.03 -2.18 -14.56
C LYS A 33 -12.46 -3.56 -14.95
N GLN A 34 -11.24 -3.88 -14.53
CA GLN A 34 -10.48 -5.06 -14.98
C GLN A 34 -10.36 -6.16 -13.94
N ALA A 35 -10.63 -5.88 -12.66
CA ALA A 35 -10.54 -6.86 -11.58
C ALA A 35 -11.62 -6.67 -10.52
N ALA A 36 -12.15 -7.79 -10.01
CA ALA A 36 -13.00 -7.86 -8.85
C ALA A 36 -12.48 -8.95 -7.89
N GLY A 37 -12.47 -8.67 -6.60
CA GLY A 37 -12.03 -9.61 -5.57
C GLY A 37 -11.30 -8.94 -4.39
N ALA A 38 -10.91 -9.75 -3.42
CA ALA A 38 -10.23 -9.29 -2.21
C ALA A 38 -8.74 -8.96 -2.37
N THR A 39 -8.22 -9.02 -3.60
CA THR A 39 -6.80 -8.82 -3.89
C THR A 39 -6.55 -7.41 -4.42
N PHE A 40 -5.67 -6.69 -3.73
CA PHE A 40 -5.21 -5.37 -4.14
C PHE A 40 -3.74 -5.43 -4.59
N ARG A 41 -3.46 -5.19 -5.87
CA ARG A 41 -2.09 -5.30 -6.40
C ARG A 41 -1.13 -4.34 -5.69
N SER A 42 0.04 -4.82 -5.25
CA SER A 42 1.05 -4.01 -4.57
C SER A 42 1.84 -3.15 -5.56
N ALA A 43 1.13 -2.25 -6.24
CA ALA A 43 1.63 -1.40 -7.29
C ALA A 43 1.05 0.01 -7.18
N LEU A 44 1.80 0.98 -7.71
CA LEU A 44 1.43 2.39 -7.84
C LEU A 44 1.63 2.82 -9.29
N CYS A 45 0.76 3.68 -9.79
CA CYS A 45 0.94 4.39 -11.05
C CYS A 45 0.92 5.88 -10.76
N PHE A 46 1.76 6.64 -11.45
CA PHE A 46 1.85 8.10 -11.32
C PHE A 46 1.81 8.73 -12.71
N TRP A 47 1.16 9.88 -12.84
CA TRP A 47 1.15 10.69 -14.06
C TRP A 47 1.19 12.18 -13.70
N GLU A 48 1.60 13.01 -14.65
CA GLU A 48 1.54 14.46 -14.47
C GLU A 48 0.10 14.94 -14.70
N ASP A 49 -0.44 15.68 -13.74
CA ASP A 49 -1.77 16.30 -13.83
C ASP A 49 -1.70 17.71 -13.24
N GLY A 50 -1.78 18.72 -14.12
CA GLY A 50 -1.74 20.13 -13.75
C GLY A 50 -2.95 20.62 -12.95
N ALA A 51 -4.04 19.85 -12.88
CA ALA A 51 -5.22 20.18 -12.08
C ALA A 51 -5.04 19.78 -10.60
N VAL A 52 -4.14 18.85 -10.30
CA VAL A 52 -3.88 18.40 -8.92
C VAL A 52 -2.82 19.30 -8.27
N VAL A 53 -2.98 19.57 -6.97
CA VAL A 53 -2.00 20.35 -6.20
C VAL A 53 -0.66 19.66 -6.26
N GLY A 54 0.31 20.37 -6.82
CA GLY A 54 1.61 19.80 -7.08
C GLY A 54 1.61 18.85 -8.27
N GLY A 55 0.79 18.98 -9.32
CA GLY A 55 1.14 18.51 -10.67
C GLY A 55 1.34 17.00 -10.90
N ILE A 56 1.19 16.13 -9.90
CA ILE A 56 1.33 14.68 -10.02
C ILE A 56 0.15 14.05 -9.31
N ASP A 57 -0.62 13.27 -10.06
CA ASP A 57 -1.61 12.38 -9.49
C ASP A 57 -1.11 10.93 -9.56
N SER A 58 -1.85 10.04 -8.90
CA SER A 58 -1.43 8.67 -8.70
C SER A 58 -2.61 7.76 -8.44
N GLU A 59 -2.38 6.48 -8.64
CA GLU A 59 -3.34 5.44 -8.31
C GLU A 59 -2.64 4.17 -7.82
N ALA A 60 -3.37 3.25 -7.18
CA ALA A 60 -2.82 2.02 -6.64
C ALA A 60 -3.66 0.79 -7.03
N GLY A 61 -3.11 -0.41 -6.82
CA GLY A 61 -3.90 -1.62 -6.95
C GLY A 61 -4.32 -1.92 -8.39
N PRO A 62 -5.51 -2.51 -8.58
CA PRO A 62 -6.08 -2.73 -9.91
C PRO A 62 -6.17 -1.46 -10.75
N TRP A 63 -6.54 -0.32 -10.14
CA TRP A 63 -6.65 0.95 -10.85
C TRP A 63 -5.30 1.48 -11.34
N ALA A 64 -4.20 1.25 -10.61
CA ALA A 64 -2.86 1.57 -11.13
C ALA A 64 -2.52 0.80 -12.42
N ILE A 65 -3.00 -0.43 -12.55
CA ILE A 65 -2.81 -1.23 -13.76
C ILE A 65 -3.67 -0.69 -14.90
N GLU A 66 -4.91 -0.30 -14.60
CA GLU A 66 -5.81 0.34 -15.57
C GLU A 66 -5.17 1.60 -16.16
N GLU A 67 -4.71 2.53 -15.31
CA GLU A 67 -4.02 3.75 -15.75
C GLU A 67 -2.77 3.43 -16.59
N PHE A 68 -1.95 2.47 -16.13
CA PHE A 68 -0.75 2.08 -16.87
C PHE A 68 -1.07 1.48 -18.24
N LEU A 69 -2.17 0.73 -18.38
CA LEU A 69 -2.58 0.15 -19.66
C LEU A 69 -3.22 1.18 -20.60
N GLU A 70 -3.90 2.19 -20.06
CA GLU A 70 -4.51 3.28 -20.84
C GLU A 70 -3.43 4.23 -21.41
N THR A 71 -2.42 4.62 -20.61
CA THR A 71 -1.36 5.55 -21.03
C THR A 71 0.06 5.13 -20.60
N PRO A 72 0.64 4.05 -21.16
CA PRO A 72 1.93 3.51 -20.68
C PRO A 72 3.12 4.47 -20.77
N SER A 73 3.16 5.35 -21.78
CA SER A 73 4.28 6.27 -22.03
C SER A 73 4.33 7.44 -21.06
N ASP A 74 3.16 7.84 -20.55
CA ASP A 74 2.97 9.09 -19.82
C ASP A 74 2.91 8.85 -18.30
N CYS A 75 3.05 7.58 -17.91
CA CYS A 75 3.04 7.15 -16.52
C CYS A 75 4.41 6.72 -16.00
N ARG A 76 4.54 6.69 -14.68
CA ARG A 76 5.59 5.97 -13.95
C ARG A 76 4.93 4.88 -13.14
N PHE A 77 5.14 3.64 -13.55
CA PHE A 77 4.56 2.49 -12.89
C PHE A 77 5.58 1.83 -11.96
N VAL A 78 5.20 1.68 -10.70
CA VAL A 78 6.04 1.13 -9.62
C VAL A 78 5.39 -0.15 -9.13
N GLN A 79 6.09 -1.27 -9.33
CA GLN A 79 5.68 -2.58 -8.83
C GLN A 79 6.65 -3.10 -7.80
N SER A 80 6.18 -4.00 -6.93
CA SER A 80 7.04 -4.75 -6.01
C SER A 80 7.90 -3.87 -5.11
N PHE A 81 7.43 -2.66 -4.78
CA PHE A 81 8.17 -1.72 -3.93
C PHE A 81 8.35 -2.24 -2.49
N LYS A 82 7.61 -3.27 -2.06
CA LYS A 82 7.89 -3.99 -0.82
C LYS A 82 9.32 -4.54 -0.79
N SER A 83 9.89 -4.93 -1.94
CA SER A 83 11.21 -5.55 -2.01
C SER A 83 12.34 -4.66 -1.51
N VAL A 84 12.14 -3.33 -1.49
CA VAL A 84 13.15 -2.39 -1.01
C VAL A 84 13.01 -2.01 0.46
N VAL A 85 11.98 -2.53 1.16
CA VAL A 85 11.68 -2.13 2.55
C VAL A 85 12.87 -2.36 3.49
N ALA A 86 13.55 -3.49 3.33
CA ALA A 86 14.70 -3.89 4.14
C ALA A 86 16.04 -3.54 3.50
N SER A 87 16.05 -2.85 2.34
CA SER A 87 17.28 -2.53 1.64
C SER A 87 17.86 -1.20 2.15
N PRO A 88 19.07 -1.18 2.74
CA PRO A 88 19.72 0.06 3.16
C PRO A 88 20.20 0.92 1.98
N SER A 89 20.48 0.29 0.82
CA SER A 89 20.92 1.00 -0.39
C SER A 89 19.78 1.74 -1.10
N PHE A 90 18.53 1.41 -0.78
CA PHE A 90 17.39 2.17 -1.27
C PHE A 90 17.10 3.33 -0.31
N GLU A 91 17.35 4.55 -0.77
CA GLU A 91 16.94 5.76 -0.05
C GLU A 91 15.60 6.30 -0.56
N ARG A 92 15.46 6.41 -1.89
CA ARG A 92 14.34 7.04 -2.59
C ARG A 92 14.32 6.64 -4.06
N ALA A 93 13.13 6.65 -4.65
CA ALA A 93 12.92 6.65 -6.09
C ALA A 93 12.63 8.07 -6.58
N LEU A 94 12.95 8.38 -7.84
CA LEU A 94 12.55 9.64 -8.47
C LEU A 94 11.31 9.40 -9.34
N ILE A 95 10.19 10.02 -8.96
CA ILE A 95 8.94 10.03 -9.72
C ILE A 95 8.75 11.44 -10.27
N PHE A 96 8.93 11.64 -11.58
CA PHE A 96 8.92 12.96 -12.23
C PHE A 96 9.78 14.00 -11.47
N ASN A 97 11.04 13.63 -11.23
CA ASN A 97 12.03 14.41 -10.47
C ASN A 97 11.68 14.69 -9.00
N ARG A 98 10.67 13.98 -8.44
CA ARG A 98 10.34 14.06 -7.01
C ARG A 98 10.87 12.85 -6.26
N PRO A 99 11.65 13.07 -5.20
CA PRO A 99 12.13 11.98 -4.37
C PRO A 99 10.97 11.39 -3.56
N MET A 100 10.73 10.09 -3.71
CA MET A 100 9.77 9.32 -2.94
C MET A 100 10.49 8.22 -2.17
N ARG A 101 10.40 8.26 -0.84
CA ARG A 101 10.90 7.18 0.01
C ARG A 101 9.90 6.02 0.02
N PHE A 102 10.33 4.89 0.58
CA PHE A 102 9.47 3.73 0.73
C PHE A 102 8.19 4.06 1.52
N GLU A 103 8.32 4.81 2.61
CA GLU A 103 7.22 5.15 3.49
C GLU A 103 6.23 6.09 2.81
N ASP A 104 6.72 7.00 1.96
CA ASP A 104 5.87 7.95 1.23
C ASP A 104 5.02 7.19 0.19
N MET A 105 5.63 6.26 -0.54
CA MET A 105 4.91 5.35 -1.46
C MET A 105 3.93 4.45 -0.71
N GLY A 106 4.36 3.86 0.41
CA GLY A 106 3.52 3.00 1.23
C GLY A 106 2.30 3.74 1.82
N GLN A 107 2.48 4.97 2.28
CA GLN A 107 1.39 5.79 2.79
C GLN A 107 0.39 6.16 1.70
N LEU A 108 0.87 6.49 0.50
CA LEU A 108 0.02 6.76 -0.66
C LEU A 108 -0.78 5.51 -1.05
N PHE A 109 -0.10 4.37 -1.12
CA PHE A 109 -0.71 3.07 -1.38
C PHE A 109 -1.84 2.76 -0.39
N LEU A 110 -1.60 2.95 0.92
CA LEU A 110 -2.62 2.71 1.95
C LEU A 110 -3.81 3.68 1.83
N ARG A 111 -3.57 4.95 1.50
CA ARG A 111 -4.66 5.92 1.28
C ARG A 111 -5.55 5.49 0.11
N LYS A 112 -4.95 5.04 -0.99
CA LYS A 112 -5.69 4.55 -2.16
C LYS A 112 -6.44 3.24 -1.89
N LEU A 113 -5.81 2.32 -1.14
CA LEU A 113 -6.49 1.11 -0.67
C LEU A 113 -7.75 1.46 0.15
N VAL A 114 -7.65 2.41 1.09
CA VAL A 114 -8.79 2.87 1.89
C VAL A 114 -9.86 3.53 1.02
N SER A 115 -9.48 4.42 0.09
CA SER A 115 -10.46 5.09 -0.79
C SER A 115 -11.24 4.10 -1.67
N HIS A 116 -10.61 2.99 -2.05
CA HIS A 116 -11.24 1.95 -2.85
C HIS A 116 -11.99 0.89 -2.05
N ALA A 117 -11.95 0.97 -0.71
CA ALA A 117 -12.66 0.04 0.18
C ALA A 117 -14.17 0.34 0.30
N ARG A 118 -14.71 1.30 -0.48
CA ARG A 118 -16.14 1.63 -0.57
C ARG A 118 -16.77 1.92 0.80
N GLY A 119 -16.07 2.66 1.63
CA GLY A 119 -16.52 3.06 2.95
C GLY A 119 -16.36 2.02 4.06
N LYS A 120 -16.01 0.76 3.73
CA LYS A 120 -15.78 -0.28 4.76
C LYS A 120 -14.61 0.05 5.70
N LEU A 121 -13.71 0.94 5.29
CA LEU A 121 -12.54 1.38 6.08
C LEU A 121 -12.60 2.87 6.48
N ASP A 122 -13.75 3.54 6.31
CA ASP A 122 -13.91 4.95 6.70
C ASP A 122 -13.88 5.10 8.23
N ASP A 123 -14.55 4.17 8.93
CA ASP A 123 -14.44 4.00 10.37
C ASP A 123 -13.10 3.34 10.69
N ARG A 124 -12.11 4.17 11.04
CA ARG A 124 -10.75 3.70 11.28
C ARG A 124 -10.73 2.69 12.45
N PRO A 125 -10.28 1.44 12.22
CA PRO A 125 -10.20 0.43 13.27
C PRO A 125 -9.15 0.86 14.30
N ARG A 126 -9.29 0.48 15.57
CA ARG A 126 -8.34 0.96 16.62
C ARG A 126 -6.93 0.40 16.47
N ARG A 127 -6.75 -0.66 15.68
CA ARG A 127 -5.51 -1.40 15.51
C ARG A 127 -5.37 -1.96 14.10
N VAL A 128 -4.15 -1.95 13.60
CA VAL A 128 -3.76 -2.66 12.37
C VAL A 128 -2.83 -3.81 12.72
N ILE A 129 -3.17 -4.99 12.25
CA ILE A 129 -2.39 -6.22 12.40
C ILE A 129 -1.73 -6.50 11.05
N VAL A 130 -0.40 -6.63 11.03
CA VAL A 130 0.36 -6.86 9.80
C VAL A 130 1.20 -8.12 9.97
N GLY A 131 1.13 -9.03 9.00
CA GLY A 131 2.01 -10.20 8.98
C GLY A 131 3.47 -9.78 8.89
N ARG A 132 4.32 -10.30 9.78
CA ARG A 132 5.75 -10.06 9.75
C ARG A 132 6.39 -10.92 8.65
N PRO A 133 7.17 -10.34 7.73
CA PRO A 133 8.00 -11.14 6.83
C PRO A 133 9.01 -11.95 7.64
N VAL A 134 9.01 -13.28 7.46
CA VAL A 134 10.02 -14.18 8.05
C VAL A 134 11.37 -13.96 7.37
N GLU A 135 11.35 -13.67 6.08
CA GLU A 135 12.51 -13.31 5.27
C GLU A 135 12.21 -12.03 4.47
N TYR A 136 13.22 -11.18 4.32
CA TYR A 136 13.16 -9.99 3.49
C TYR A 136 13.94 -10.21 2.20
N ALA A 137 13.48 -9.64 1.10
CA ALA A 137 14.18 -9.70 -0.19
C ALA A 137 15.49 -8.90 -0.17
N GLY A 138 16.50 -9.37 -0.92
CA GLY A 138 17.79 -8.69 -1.11
C GLY A 138 18.97 -9.44 -0.50
N ALA A 139 20.19 -9.06 -0.88
CA ALA A 139 21.42 -9.73 -0.47
C ALA A 139 21.85 -9.43 0.98
N GLN A 140 21.47 -8.25 1.52
CA GLN A 140 21.79 -7.81 2.88
C GLN A 140 20.58 -7.08 3.50
N PRO A 141 19.51 -7.82 3.85
CA PRO A 141 18.32 -7.21 4.42
C PRO A 141 18.56 -6.72 5.86
N ASP A 142 18.14 -5.49 6.14
CA ASP A 142 18.09 -4.93 7.49
C ASP A 142 16.66 -4.99 8.04
N SER A 143 16.47 -5.88 9.01
CA SER A 143 15.17 -6.12 9.65
C SER A 143 14.70 -4.96 10.53
N ASP A 144 15.63 -4.24 11.17
CA ASP A 144 15.29 -3.10 12.02
C ASP A 144 14.91 -1.89 11.19
N LEU A 145 15.63 -1.66 10.09
CA LEU A 145 15.25 -0.69 9.06
C LEU A 145 13.86 -1.00 8.54
N ALA A 146 13.59 -2.23 8.10
CA ALA A 146 12.29 -2.62 7.58
C ALA A 146 11.16 -2.35 8.59
N ARG A 147 11.38 -2.66 9.87
CA ARG A 147 10.41 -2.39 10.94
C ARG A 147 10.17 -0.89 11.13
N ALA A 148 11.22 -0.07 11.09
CA ALA A 148 11.10 1.38 11.18
C ALA A 148 10.31 1.95 10.00
N ARG A 149 10.63 1.51 8.78
CA ARG A 149 9.93 1.89 7.54
C ARG A 149 8.45 1.50 7.58
N TYR A 150 8.13 0.28 7.99
CA TYR A 150 6.74 -0.13 8.16
C TYR A 150 5.99 0.68 9.18
N ARG A 151 6.59 0.93 10.36
CA ARG A 151 5.96 1.79 11.37
C ARG A 151 5.63 3.16 10.80
N ALA A 152 6.55 3.77 10.04
CA ALA A 152 6.32 5.05 9.39
C ALA A 152 5.27 4.99 8.27
N MET A 153 5.26 3.94 7.45
CA MET A 153 4.22 3.69 6.43
C MET A 153 2.82 3.64 7.05
N PHE A 154 2.63 2.89 8.13
CA PHE A 154 1.30 2.68 8.73
C PHE A 154 0.82 3.84 9.62
N ARG A 155 1.62 4.88 9.87
CA ARG A 155 1.20 6.05 10.67
C ARG A 155 -0.05 6.74 10.12
N VAL A 156 -0.26 6.71 8.80
CA VAL A 156 -1.45 7.33 8.16
C VAL A 156 -2.76 6.66 8.54
N CYS A 157 -2.71 5.39 8.97
CA CYS A 157 -3.88 4.69 9.47
C CYS A 157 -4.29 5.21 10.86
N GLY A 158 -3.41 5.93 11.58
CA GLY A 158 -3.72 6.59 12.86
C GLY A 158 -3.86 5.65 14.07
N VAL A 159 -3.23 4.47 14.02
CA VAL A 159 -3.56 3.33 14.88
C VAL A 159 -2.34 2.60 15.41
N GLU A 160 -2.53 1.81 16.47
CA GLU A 160 -1.51 0.88 16.97
C GLU A 160 -1.21 -0.18 15.90
N VAL A 161 0.05 -0.31 15.50
CA VAL A 161 0.50 -1.35 14.54
C VAL A 161 1.08 -2.52 15.32
N ARG A 162 0.49 -3.70 15.15
CA ARG A 162 0.99 -4.96 15.68
C ARG A 162 1.53 -5.82 14.55
N PHE A 163 2.79 -6.20 14.65
CA PHE A 163 3.39 -7.20 13.78
C PHE A 163 3.19 -8.56 14.43
N VAL A 164 2.58 -9.48 13.70
CA VAL A 164 2.34 -10.88 14.12
C VAL A 164 3.13 -11.85 13.28
#